data_AF-A0A0K2T4U2-F1
#
_entry.id   AF-A0A0K2T4U2-F1
#
_cell.length_a   1.000
_cell.length_b   1.000
_cell.length_c   1.000
_cell.angle_alpha   90.00
_cell.angle_beta   90.00
_cell.angle_gamma   90.00
#
_symmetry.space_group_name_H-M   'P 1'
#
loop_
_entity.id
_entity.type
_entity.pdbx_description
1 polymer ?
#
loop_
_entity_poly.entity_id
_entity_poly.type
_entity_poly.pdbx_seq_one_letter_code
_entity_poly.pdbx_strand_id
1 'polypeptide(L)'
;SLSNRSVIENGGSLNGTSLQNLRYNSMTEYSVRCLINIENWTAWKLKDALAHNHCGYIHSDFQAPNVEPAFREVMLGHKHGGTATGTCGTVSWQIEHLDTRLIVMWSVPFNFNLHDSYFAVGMIFNRGRFTSSSYWFNQMYYSEKGPYKRGSGGQSVTFQNSAVLVHGYMEPSSYHPLVNISVIPQVRYKLAPQIWKKLYTADRFKYTGSGNKRTLCNGILPGSSGPFAITVGISISLCVISNVYSGTLL
;
A
#
# COMPACT_ATOMS: atom_id res chain seq x y z
N SER A 1 1.34 13.10 6.16
CA SER A 1 0.89 11.76 6.59
C SER A 1 -0.14 11.24 5.59
N LEU A 2 0.14 10.12 4.90
CA LEU A 2 -0.74 9.48 3.90
C LEU A 2 -1.93 8.71 4.52
N SER A 3 -2.37 9.11 5.71
CA SER A 3 -3.24 8.35 6.62
C SER A 3 -4.74 8.42 6.31
N ASN A 4 -5.15 8.87 5.12
CA ASN A 4 -6.56 8.86 4.71
C ASN A 4 -6.75 8.05 3.41
N ARG A 5 -6.50 6.73 3.47
CA ARG A 5 -6.67 5.78 2.34
C ARG A 5 -8.15 5.44 2.09
N SER A 6 -9.01 6.44 1.96
CA SER A 6 -10.41 6.29 1.50
C SER A 6 -10.53 6.18 -0.02
N VAL A 7 -9.42 6.38 -0.74
CA VAL A 7 -9.41 6.42 -2.21
C VAL A 7 -9.27 5.05 -2.88
N ILE A 8 -8.57 4.11 -2.22
CA ILE A 8 -8.41 2.73 -2.69
C ILE A 8 -9.51 1.84 -2.12
N GLU A 9 -10.19 1.10 -2.99
CA GLU A 9 -11.28 0.20 -2.61
C GLU A 9 -10.77 -1.19 -2.24
N ASN A 10 -11.55 -1.91 -1.44
CA ASN A 10 -11.26 -3.32 -1.14
C ASN A 10 -11.73 -4.18 -2.30
N GLY A 11 -10.83 -5.05 -2.78
CA GLY A 11 -11.13 -6.03 -3.80
C GLY A 11 -11.76 -7.31 -3.24
N GLY A 12 -11.81 -8.35 -4.07
CA GLY A 12 -12.54 -9.59 -3.78
C GLY A 12 -11.97 -10.36 -2.58
N SER A 13 -10.65 -10.34 -2.39
CA SER A 13 -9.97 -11.03 -1.27
C SER A 13 -10.28 -10.42 0.11
N LEU A 14 -10.92 -9.24 0.14
CA LEU A 14 -11.34 -8.55 1.35
C LEU A 14 -12.86 -8.52 1.53
N ASN A 15 -13.61 -9.26 0.71
CA ASN A 15 -15.06 -9.32 0.83
C ASN A 15 -15.47 -9.97 2.17
N GLY A 16 -16.32 -9.29 2.94
CA GLY A 16 -16.79 -9.78 4.25
C GLY A 16 -15.72 -9.84 5.35
N THR A 17 -14.53 -9.27 5.12
CA THR A 17 -13.43 -9.26 6.09
C THR A 17 -12.67 -7.94 6.09
N SER A 18 -11.63 -7.83 6.92
CA SER A 18 -10.75 -6.66 6.98
C SER A 18 -9.32 -7.09 7.25
N LEU A 19 -8.34 -6.21 6.95
CA LEU A 19 -6.93 -6.48 7.27
C LEU A 19 -6.73 -6.81 8.75
N GLN A 20 -7.45 -6.13 9.64
CA GLN A 20 -7.39 -6.39 11.08
C GLN A 20 -7.97 -7.76 11.43
N ASN A 21 -9.12 -8.10 10.84
CA ASN A 21 -9.79 -9.38 11.09
C ASN A 21 -8.93 -10.56 10.62
N LEU A 22 -8.38 -10.49 9.40
CA LEU A 22 -7.48 -11.50 8.85
C LEU A 22 -6.21 -11.68 9.69
N ARG A 23 -5.72 -10.58 10.24
CA ARG A 23 -4.48 -10.58 11.01
C ARG A 23 -4.66 -11.14 12.42
N TYR A 24 -5.75 -10.81 13.10
CA TYR A 24 -5.87 -11.10 14.54
C TYR A 24 -6.99 -12.06 14.92
N ASN A 25 -8.03 -12.21 14.08
CA ASN A 25 -9.26 -12.87 14.51
C ASN A 25 -9.59 -14.14 13.72
N SER A 26 -9.41 -14.16 12.39
CA SER A 26 -9.94 -15.24 11.55
C SER A 26 -8.93 -16.35 11.24
N MET A 27 -7.64 -16.17 11.52
CA MET A 27 -6.57 -17.09 11.09
C MET A 27 -5.62 -17.47 12.24
N THR A 28 -6.17 -17.81 13.41
CA THR A 28 -5.39 -18.06 14.64
C THR A 28 -4.73 -19.44 14.68
N GLU A 29 -5.03 -20.31 13.72
CA GLU A 29 -4.48 -21.68 13.60
C GLU A 29 -2.96 -21.72 13.41
N TYR A 30 -2.36 -20.66 12.84
CA TYR A 30 -0.92 -20.60 12.61
C TYR A 30 -0.25 -19.52 13.44
N SER A 31 0.78 -19.95 14.19
CA SER A 31 1.56 -19.07 15.06
C SER A 31 2.49 -18.10 14.32
N VAL A 32 2.76 -18.33 13.04
CA VAL A 32 3.56 -17.43 12.18
C VAL A 32 2.85 -17.28 10.84
N ARG A 33 2.54 -16.03 10.49
CA ARG A 33 1.76 -15.65 9.30
C ARG A 33 2.34 -14.36 8.72
N CYS A 34 2.12 -14.12 7.43
CA CYS A 34 2.49 -12.87 6.76
C CYS A 34 1.34 -12.45 5.85
N LEU A 35 0.70 -11.32 6.17
CA LEU A 35 -0.35 -10.74 5.34
C LEU A 35 0.30 -9.76 4.36
N ILE A 36 0.10 -9.98 3.08
CA ILE A 36 0.60 -9.09 2.02
C ILE A 36 -0.60 -8.33 1.48
N ASN A 37 -0.64 -7.03 1.69
CA ASN A 37 -1.64 -6.10 1.15
C ASN A 37 -1.02 -5.33 0.00
N ILE A 38 -1.59 -5.48 -1.20
CA ILE A 38 -1.15 -4.77 -2.40
C ILE A 38 -2.23 -3.81 -2.88
N GLU A 39 -1.83 -2.57 -3.14
CA GLU A 39 -2.69 -1.50 -3.63
C GLU A 39 -2.27 -1.09 -5.02
N ASN A 40 -3.21 -1.11 -5.96
CA ASN A 40 -2.98 -0.68 -7.32
C ASN A 40 -3.49 0.76 -7.53
N TRP A 41 -2.56 1.71 -7.52
CA TRP A 41 -2.86 3.12 -7.78
C TRP A 41 -2.79 3.46 -9.28
N THR A 42 -2.34 2.51 -10.11
CA THR A 42 -2.15 2.72 -11.54
C THR A 42 -3.44 2.48 -12.32
N ALA A 43 -3.51 3.02 -13.53
CA ALA A 43 -4.56 2.69 -14.50
C ALA A 43 -4.37 1.30 -15.16
N TRP A 44 -3.28 0.60 -14.84
CA TRP A 44 -2.96 -0.72 -15.38
C TRP A 44 -3.38 -1.80 -14.40
N LYS A 45 -4.00 -2.88 -14.89
CA LYS A 45 -4.26 -4.05 -14.06
C LYS A 45 -2.95 -4.76 -13.69
N LEU A 46 -2.84 -5.21 -12.44
CA LEU A 46 -1.79 -6.15 -12.04
C LEU A 46 -2.33 -7.56 -12.28
N LYS A 47 -1.85 -8.23 -13.32
CA LYS A 47 -2.39 -9.51 -13.81
C LYS A 47 -1.37 -10.65 -13.73
N ASP A 48 -1.83 -11.86 -14.04
CA ASP A 48 -1.01 -13.07 -13.99
C ASP A 48 -0.31 -13.21 -12.62
N ALA A 49 -1.11 -13.08 -11.55
CA ALA A 49 -0.63 -13.24 -10.19
C ALA A 49 -0.01 -14.63 -10.01
N LEU A 50 1.27 -14.69 -9.64
CA LEU A 50 1.98 -15.93 -9.38
C LEU A 50 2.67 -15.84 -8.03
N ALA A 51 2.21 -16.68 -7.10
CA ALA A 51 2.77 -16.83 -5.78
C ALA A 51 3.49 -18.19 -5.66
N HIS A 52 4.56 -18.20 -4.89
CA HIS A 52 5.38 -19.37 -4.63
C HIS A 52 5.89 -19.32 -3.20
N ASN A 53 5.63 -20.36 -2.42
CA ASN A 53 6.19 -20.56 -1.10
C ASN A 53 7.58 -21.21 -1.22
N HIS A 54 8.58 -20.60 -0.58
CA HIS A 54 9.89 -21.23 -0.35
C HIS A 54 9.89 -21.96 1.00
N CYS A 55 9.20 -21.42 2.00
CA CYS A 55 8.95 -22.09 3.28
C CYS A 55 7.55 -21.76 3.80
N GLY A 56 6.95 -22.71 4.52
CA GLY A 56 5.54 -22.63 4.87
C GLY A 56 4.63 -22.83 3.65
N TYR A 57 3.43 -22.28 3.70
CA TYR A 57 2.37 -22.45 2.70
C TYR A 57 1.64 -21.13 2.42
N ILE A 58 0.91 -21.13 1.31
CA ILE A 58 -0.04 -20.07 0.95
C ILE A 58 -1.42 -20.57 1.37
N HIS A 59 -2.18 -19.72 2.06
CA HIS A 59 -3.51 -20.08 2.52
C HIS A 59 -4.46 -20.31 1.33
N SER A 60 -5.26 -21.38 1.37
CA SER A 60 -6.16 -21.78 0.26
C SER A 60 -7.15 -20.67 -0.12
N ASP A 61 -7.69 -20.00 0.88
CA ASP A 61 -8.74 -18.99 0.71
C ASP A 61 -8.19 -17.58 0.40
N PHE A 62 -6.88 -17.37 0.62
CA PHE A 62 -6.21 -16.08 0.45
C PHE A 62 -4.96 -16.22 -0.44
N GLN A 63 -5.17 -16.85 -1.59
CA GLN A 63 -4.19 -16.89 -2.69
C GLN A 63 -4.03 -15.49 -3.31
N ALA A 64 -2.90 -15.24 -3.97
CA ALA A 64 -2.66 -13.96 -4.66
C ALA A 64 -3.62 -13.77 -5.83
N PRO A 65 -4.50 -12.75 -5.81
CA PRO A 65 -5.37 -12.45 -6.94
C PRO A 65 -4.72 -11.43 -7.88
N ASN A 66 -5.31 -11.26 -9.06
CA ASN A 66 -5.04 -10.08 -9.89
C ASN A 66 -5.62 -8.84 -9.20
N VAL A 67 -5.01 -7.67 -9.39
CA VAL A 67 -5.41 -6.42 -8.72
C VAL A 67 -5.89 -5.41 -9.74
N GLU A 68 -7.18 -5.11 -9.70
CA GLU A 68 -7.80 -4.10 -10.58
C GLU A 68 -7.30 -2.68 -10.27
N PRO A 69 -7.30 -1.77 -11.26
CA PRO A 69 -7.03 -0.36 -11.01
C PRO A 69 -7.91 0.21 -9.89
N ALA A 70 -7.31 0.94 -8.95
CA ALA A 70 -7.95 1.52 -7.75
C ALA A 70 -8.38 0.54 -6.64
N PHE A 71 -8.07 -0.74 -6.77
CA PHE A 71 -8.36 -1.74 -5.75
C PHE A 71 -7.11 -2.11 -4.96
N ARG A 72 -7.35 -2.67 -3.77
CA ARG A 72 -6.37 -3.43 -3.00
C ARG A 72 -6.82 -4.86 -2.85
N GLU A 73 -5.85 -5.75 -2.81
CA GLU A 73 -6.07 -7.17 -2.58
C GLU A 73 -5.05 -7.70 -1.56
N VAL A 74 -5.34 -8.86 -0.99
CA VAL A 74 -4.47 -9.53 -0.03
C VAL A 74 -4.09 -10.94 -0.45
N MET A 75 -2.94 -11.37 0.07
CA MET A 75 -2.49 -12.76 0.08
C MET A 75 -2.00 -13.09 1.48
N LEU A 76 -2.18 -14.35 1.91
CA LEU A 76 -1.70 -14.83 3.20
C LEU A 76 -0.70 -15.98 3.04
N GLY A 77 0.52 -15.77 3.55
CA GLY A 77 1.48 -16.84 3.81
C GLY A 77 1.42 -17.27 5.28
N HIS A 78 1.65 -18.55 5.56
CA HIS A 78 1.71 -19.08 6.92
C HIS A 78 2.74 -20.21 7.06
N LYS A 79 3.16 -20.49 8.28
CA LYS A 79 4.06 -21.62 8.56
C LYS A 79 3.39 -22.97 8.35
N HIS A 80 4.20 -24.03 8.27
CA HIS A 80 3.68 -25.39 8.40
C HIS A 80 3.26 -25.67 9.85
N GLY A 81 2.05 -26.20 10.05
CA GLY A 81 1.53 -26.57 11.37
C GLY A 81 2.47 -27.53 12.12
N GLY A 82 2.54 -27.42 13.44
CA GLY A 82 3.33 -28.35 14.27
C GLY A 82 4.85 -28.31 14.12
N THR A 83 5.44 -27.39 13.33
CA THR A 83 6.90 -27.31 13.13
C THR A 83 7.49 -25.99 13.60
N ALA A 84 8.79 -25.96 13.90
CA ALA A 84 9.53 -24.74 14.25
C ALA A 84 9.97 -23.95 12.99
N THR A 85 9.07 -23.77 12.02
CA THR A 85 9.33 -23.07 10.75
C THR A 85 8.55 -21.76 10.63
N GLY A 86 9.08 -20.85 9.82
CA GLY A 86 8.46 -19.57 9.48
C GLY A 86 7.64 -19.64 8.18
N THR A 87 7.41 -18.49 7.56
CA THR A 87 6.82 -18.39 6.22
C THR A 87 7.66 -17.49 5.34
N CYS A 88 7.93 -17.92 4.11
CA CYS A 88 8.74 -17.17 3.17
C CYS A 88 8.43 -17.56 1.72
N GLY A 89 8.60 -16.63 0.80
CA GLY A 89 8.29 -16.87 -0.60
C GLY A 89 8.30 -15.60 -1.44
N THR A 90 7.74 -15.71 -2.64
CA THR A 90 7.58 -14.60 -3.58
C THR A 90 6.17 -14.57 -4.14
N VAL A 91 5.63 -13.38 -4.35
CA VAL A 91 4.42 -13.13 -5.12
C VAL A 91 4.73 -12.09 -6.20
N SER A 92 4.15 -12.26 -7.38
CA SER A 92 4.48 -11.43 -8.52
C SER A 92 3.28 -11.17 -9.42
N TRP A 93 3.31 -10.05 -10.13
CA TRP A 93 2.27 -9.64 -11.07
C TRP A 93 2.90 -9.04 -12.32
N GLN A 94 2.39 -9.41 -13.49
CA GLN A 94 2.62 -8.66 -14.72
C GLN A 94 1.83 -7.36 -14.66
N ILE A 95 2.48 -6.23 -14.89
CA ILE A 95 1.79 -4.94 -15.03
C ILE A 95 1.28 -4.82 -16.45
N GLU A 96 -0.04 -4.68 -16.62
CA GLU A 96 -0.64 -4.64 -17.94
C GLU A 96 -0.14 -3.46 -18.79
N HIS A 97 0.00 -3.69 -20.10
CA HIS A 97 0.57 -2.75 -21.07
C HIS A 97 2.03 -2.32 -20.82
N LEU A 98 2.67 -2.87 -19.79
CA LEU A 98 4.10 -2.74 -19.55
C LEU A 98 4.76 -4.10 -19.73
N ASP A 99 5.97 -4.10 -20.29
CA ASP A 99 6.84 -5.28 -20.28
C ASP A 99 7.53 -5.44 -18.92
N THR A 100 6.79 -5.25 -17.82
CA THR A 100 7.31 -5.21 -16.47
C THR A 100 6.57 -6.17 -15.56
N ARG A 101 7.31 -7.01 -14.86
CA ARG A 101 6.79 -7.84 -13.78
C ARG A 101 7.27 -7.32 -12.43
N LEU A 102 6.32 -7.02 -11.55
CA LEU A 102 6.55 -6.72 -10.14
C LEU A 102 6.72 -8.01 -9.37
N ILE A 103 7.73 -8.07 -8.51
CA ILE A 103 8.01 -9.20 -7.63
C ILE A 103 8.16 -8.67 -6.19
N VAL A 104 7.46 -9.31 -5.27
CA VAL A 104 7.52 -9.05 -3.83
C VAL A 104 7.99 -10.33 -3.15
N MET A 105 9.08 -10.26 -2.41
CA MET A 105 9.57 -11.34 -1.55
C MET A 105 9.19 -11.03 -0.11
N TRP A 106 8.82 -12.06 0.66
CA TRP A 106 8.70 -11.97 2.11
C TRP A 106 9.43 -13.12 2.80
N SER A 107 9.88 -12.87 4.02
CA SER A 107 10.43 -13.86 4.94
C SER A 107 10.11 -13.45 6.37
N VAL A 108 9.40 -14.32 7.09
CA VAL A 108 9.07 -14.17 8.51
C VAL A 108 9.57 -15.42 9.23
N PRO A 109 10.57 -15.30 10.12
CA PRO A 109 11.15 -16.45 10.80
C PRO A 109 10.23 -16.98 11.91
N PHE A 110 10.50 -18.20 12.36
CA PHE A 110 9.90 -18.76 13.57
C PHE A 110 10.54 -18.24 14.86
N ASN A 111 11.82 -17.89 14.82
CA ASN A 111 12.58 -17.47 15.99
C ASN A 111 13.27 -16.13 15.73
N PHE A 112 12.71 -15.06 16.30
CA PHE A 112 13.26 -13.71 16.19
C PHE A 112 14.55 -13.48 17.01
N ASN A 113 14.92 -14.40 17.91
CA ASN A 113 16.21 -14.31 18.60
C ASN A 113 17.39 -14.67 17.68
N LEU A 114 17.12 -15.34 16.55
CA LEU A 114 18.15 -15.80 15.60
C LEU A 114 18.07 -15.10 14.24
N HIS A 115 16.89 -14.61 13.87
CA HIS A 115 16.62 -14.10 12.52
C HIS A 115 15.67 -12.90 12.55
N ASP A 116 15.86 -11.98 11.62
CA ASP A 116 14.92 -10.89 11.37
C ASP A 116 13.91 -11.24 10.27
N SER A 117 12.80 -10.50 10.24
CA SER A 117 11.91 -10.53 9.10
C SER A 117 12.43 -9.63 7.98
N TYR A 118 12.29 -10.09 6.75
CA TYR A 118 12.72 -9.37 5.55
C TYR A 118 11.60 -9.32 4.51
N PHE A 119 11.61 -8.26 3.71
CA PHE A 119 10.84 -8.19 2.49
C PHE A 119 11.68 -7.53 1.40
N ALA A 120 11.33 -7.77 0.15
CA ALA A 120 11.97 -7.07 -0.95
C ALA A 120 10.97 -6.78 -2.07
N VAL A 121 11.24 -5.72 -2.83
CA VAL A 121 10.46 -5.31 -3.99
C VAL A 121 11.39 -5.19 -5.18
N GLY A 122 11.04 -5.85 -6.27
CA GLY A 122 11.77 -5.81 -7.53
C GLY A 122 10.86 -5.63 -8.72
N MET A 123 11.40 -5.07 -9.80
CA MET A 123 10.73 -5.02 -11.09
C MET A 123 11.71 -5.49 -12.17
N ILE A 124 11.23 -6.38 -13.03
CA ILE A 124 12.04 -6.96 -14.10
C ILE A 124 11.36 -6.76 -15.44
N PHE A 125 12.16 -6.71 -16.50
CA PHE A 125 11.61 -6.81 -17.84
C PHE A 125 11.07 -8.22 -18.07
N ASN A 126 9.82 -8.34 -18.52
CA ASN A 126 9.21 -9.64 -18.79
C ASN A 126 8.22 -9.55 -19.96
N ARG A 127 8.50 -10.31 -21.02
CA ARG A 127 7.59 -10.55 -22.15
C ARG A 127 7.26 -12.05 -22.20
N GLY A 128 6.02 -12.41 -21.88
CA GLY A 128 5.54 -13.79 -21.93
C GLY A 128 5.47 -14.48 -20.57
N ARG A 129 5.54 -15.82 -20.58
CA ARG A 129 5.33 -16.67 -19.39
C ARG A 129 6.44 -16.47 -18.37
N PHE A 130 6.04 -16.27 -17.11
CA PHE A 130 6.95 -16.18 -15.98
C PHE A 130 7.00 -17.53 -15.25
N THR A 131 8.19 -18.10 -15.06
CA THR A 131 8.35 -19.44 -14.47
C THR A 131 9.32 -19.51 -13.29
N SER A 132 10.01 -18.41 -12.96
CA SER A 132 11.21 -18.45 -12.12
C SER A 132 11.03 -17.96 -10.67
N SER A 133 9.90 -18.24 -10.02
CA SER A 133 9.61 -17.75 -8.67
C SER A 133 10.63 -18.19 -7.60
N SER A 134 11.14 -19.43 -7.65
CA SER A 134 12.19 -19.91 -6.72
C SER A 134 13.54 -19.19 -6.93
N TYR A 135 13.91 -18.94 -8.19
CA TYR A 135 15.11 -18.15 -8.52
C TYR A 135 15.02 -16.75 -7.90
N TRP A 136 13.86 -16.08 -8.04
CA TRP A 136 13.68 -14.74 -7.48
C TRP A 136 13.70 -14.71 -5.97
N PHE A 137 13.18 -15.74 -5.29
CA PHE A 137 13.35 -15.84 -3.84
C PHE A 137 14.83 -15.83 -3.46
N ASN A 138 15.62 -16.73 -4.06
CA ASN A 138 17.04 -16.83 -3.74
C ASN A 138 17.80 -15.54 -4.06
N GLN A 139 17.52 -14.92 -5.21
CA GLN A 139 18.13 -13.63 -5.57
C GLN A 139 17.76 -12.54 -4.56
N MET A 140 16.48 -12.36 -4.25
CA MET A 140 16.04 -11.26 -3.39
C MET A 140 16.42 -11.47 -1.91
N TYR A 141 16.58 -12.72 -1.48
CA TYR A 141 16.90 -13.06 -0.08
C TYR A 141 18.41 -13.15 0.17
N TYR A 142 19.17 -13.87 -0.65
CA TYR A 142 20.60 -14.15 -0.41
C TYR A 142 21.54 -13.17 -1.11
N SER A 143 21.16 -12.61 -2.26
CA SER A 143 22.05 -11.68 -2.97
C SER A 143 21.96 -10.27 -2.38
N GLU A 144 23.04 -9.49 -2.46
CA GLU A 144 23.06 -8.10 -1.98
C GLU A 144 22.61 -7.09 -3.04
N LYS A 145 22.73 -7.47 -4.31
CA LYS A 145 22.50 -6.59 -5.47
C LYS A 145 21.59 -7.28 -6.47
N GLY A 146 20.82 -6.47 -7.19
CA GLY A 146 19.98 -6.92 -8.29
C GLY A 146 18.91 -5.88 -8.64
N PRO A 147 17.98 -6.23 -9.54
CA PRO A 147 16.86 -5.37 -9.93
C PRO A 147 15.75 -5.34 -8.85
N TYR A 148 16.15 -5.21 -7.59
CA TYR A 148 15.28 -5.18 -6.43
C TYR A 148 15.92 -4.35 -5.30
N LYS A 149 15.11 -4.00 -4.30
CA LYS A 149 15.56 -3.46 -3.03
C LYS A 149 14.98 -4.29 -1.90
N ARG A 150 15.81 -4.62 -0.91
CA ARG A 150 15.43 -5.37 0.30
C ARG A 150 15.37 -4.43 1.49
N GLY A 151 14.41 -4.70 2.37
CA GLY A 151 14.27 -4.06 3.68
C GLY A 151 13.97 -5.10 4.75
N SER A 152 14.28 -4.73 5.99
CA SER A 152 13.95 -5.52 7.19
C SER A 152 12.59 -5.10 7.74
N GLY A 153 12.05 -5.86 8.69
CA GLY A 153 10.84 -5.49 9.43
C GLY A 153 10.95 -4.08 10.02
N GLY A 154 9.92 -3.27 9.80
CA GLY A 154 9.88 -1.86 10.21
C GLY A 154 10.48 -0.87 9.21
N GLN A 155 11.05 -1.35 8.10
CA GLN A 155 11.63 -0.49 7.06
C GLN A 155 10.69 -0.29 5.87
N SER A 156 10.83 0.87 5.23
CA SER A 156 10.23 1.16 3.92
C SER A 156 11.26 1.01 2.81
N VAL A 157 10.81 0.52 1.66
CA VAL A 157 11.58 0.37 0.44
C VAL A 157 10.84 1.06 -0.70
N THR A 158 11.55 1.88 -1.48
CA THR A 158 11.00 2.48 -2.70
C THR A 158 11.82 2.04 -3.91
N PHE A 159 11.18 1.35 -4.86
CA PHE A 159 11.77 0.90 -6.12
C PHE A 159 11.05 1.58 -7.29
N GLN A 160 11.77 2.14 -8.25
CA GLN A 160 11.16 2.93 -9.33
C GLN A 160 11.79 2.61 -10.68
N ASN A 161 10.98 2.66 -11.73
CA ASN A 161 11.41 2.70 -13.12
C ASN A 161 10.77 3.92 -13.82
N SER A 162 10.84 3.98 -15.16
CA SER A 162 10.30 5.09 -15.94
C SER A 162 8.76 5.23 -15.90
N ALA A 163 8.03 4.17 -15.56
CA ALA A 163 6.56 4.15 -15.60
C ALA A 163 5.91 4.12 -14.21
N VAL A 164 6.53 3.41 -13.26
CA VAL A 164 5.94 3.05 -11.96
C VAL A 164 6.95 3.26 -10.84
N LEU A 165 6.45 3.75 -9.71
CA LEU A 165 7.07 3.73 -8.39
C LEU A 165 6.35 2.69 -7.54
N VAL A 166 7.11 1.80 -6.91
CA VAL A 166 6.58 0.85 -5.95
C VAL A 166 7.11 1.21 -4.57
N HIS A 167 6.19 1.51 -3.66
CA HIS A 167 6.51 1.76 -2.27
C HIS A 167 6.08 0.54 -1.44
N GLY A 168 7.03 -0.09 -0.79
CA GLY A 168 6.80 -1.21 0.11
C GLY A 168 7.14 -0.84 1.55
N TYR A 169 6.38 -1.36 2.49
CA TYR A 169 6.65 -1.24 3.92
C TYR A 169 6.25 -2.54 4.61
N MET A 170 7.16 -3.12 5.36
CA MET A 170 6.87 -4.22 6.27
C MET A 170 6.82 -3.66 7.68
N GLU A 171 5.78 -4.00 8.43
CA GLU A 171 5.74 -3.65 9.85
C GLU A 171 6.91 -4.27 10.64
N PRO A 172 7.23 -3.74 11.83
CA PRO A 172 8.29 -4.28 12.68
C PRO A 172 8.15 -5.77 12.97
N SER A 173 9.28 -6.41 13.26
CA SER A 173 9.40 -7.83 13.56
C SER A 173 8.31 -8.33 14.51
N SER A 174 7.40 -9.13 13.96
CA SER A 174 6.26 -9.75 14.62
C SER A 174 5.97 -11.06 13.93
N TYR A 175 5.34 -12.00 14.63
CA TYR A 175 4.91 -13.26 14.03
C TYR A 175 3.72 -13.10 13.06
N HIS A 176 3.09 -11.93 13.04
CA HIS A 176 1.97 -11.62 12.15
C HIS A 176 2.17 -10.25 11.49
N PRO A 177 3.25 -9.99 10.73
CA PRO A 177 3.46 -8.67 10.14
C PRO A 177 2.56 -8.47 8.91
N LEU A 178 2.20 -7.21 8.68
CA LEU A 178 1.58 -6.74 7.44
C LEU A 178 2.66 -6.15 6.52
N VAL A 179 2.75 -6.68 5.31
CA VAL A 179 3.54 -6.10 4.21
C VAL A 179 2.60 -5.30 3.34
N ASN A 180 2.79 -3.98 3.29
CA ASN A 180 2.02 -3.06 2.47
C ASN A 180 2.80 -2.70 1.22
N ILE A 181 2.22 -2.94 0.04
CA ILE A 181 2.78 -2.61 -1.27
C ILE A 181 1.85 -1.63 -1.96
N SER A 182 2.34 -0.47 -2.36
CA SER A 182 1.59 0.51 -3.16
C SER A 182 2.28 0.67 -4.51
N VAL A 183 1.58 0.31 -5.58
CA VAL A 183 2.06 0.43 -6.97
C VAL A 183 1.50 1.71 -7.56
N ILE A 184 2.36 2.69 -7.83
CA ILE A 184 2.00 4.09 -8.11
C ILE A 184 2.57 4.48 -9.47
N PRO A 185 1.80 5.11 -10.38
CA PRO A 185 2.34 5.59 -11.65
C PRO A 185 3.23 6.82 -11.44
N GLN A 186 4.30 6.95 -12.22
CA GLN A 186 5.16 8.13 -12.21
C GLN A 186 4.45 9.39 -12.71
N VAL A 187 3.48 9.22 -13.62
CA VAL A 187 2.73 10.31 -14.23
C VAL A 187 1.27 10.30 -13.80
N ARG A 188 0.73 11.49 -13.50
CA ARG A 188 -0.62 11.67 -12.94
C ARG A 188 -1.75 11.14 -13.82
N TYR A 189 -1.64 11.30 -15.14
CA TYR A 189 -2.66 10.83 -16.08
C TYR A 189 -2.71 9.30 -16.23
N LYS A 190 -1.77 8.58 -15.59
CA LYS A 190 -1.80 7.11 -15.46
C LYS A 190 -2.27 6.64 -14.09
N LEU A 191 -2.77 7.54 -13.23
CA LEU A 191 -3.52 7.15 -12.03
C LEU A 191 -4.82 6.46 -12.41
N ALA A 192 -5.24 5.49 -11.58
CA ALA A 192 -6.51 4.84 -11.77
C ALA A 192 -7.65 5.89 -11.83
N PRO A 193 -8.57 5.82 -12.82
CA PRO A 193 -9.61 6.84 -13.00
C PRO A 193 -10.49 7.07 -11.76
N GLN A 194 -10.77 6.01 -11.00
CA GLN A 194 -11.56 6.10 -9.76
C GLN A 194 -10.82 6.88 -8.66
N ILE A 195 -9.51 6.69 -8.52
CA ILE A 195 -8.68 7.45 -7.58
C ILE A 195 -8.69 8.93 -7.97
N TRP A 196 -8.49 9.21 -9.26
CA TRP A 196 -8.55 10.57 -9.80
C TRP A 196 -9.86 11.25 -9.41
N LYS A 197 -11.00 10.61 -9.69
CA LYS A 197 -12.34 11.14 -9.35
C LYS A 197 -12.46 11.46 -7.86
N LYS A 198 -11.98 10.57 -6.98
CA LYS A 198 -12.06 10.76 -5.52
C LYS A 198 -11.14 11.88 -5.03
N LEU A 199 -9.90 11.96 -5.53
CA LEU A 199 -8.95 13.01 -5.18
C LEU A 199 -9.47 14.40 -5.61
N TYR A 200 -9.94 14.53 -6.86
CA TYR A 200 -10.52 15.77 -7.36
C TYR A 200 -11.76 16.21 -6.59
N THR A 201 -12.62 15.26 -6.27
CA THR A 201 -13.84 15.54 -5.50
C THR A 201 -13.49 15.99 -4.08
N ALA A 202 -12.57 15.29 -3.41
CA ALA A 202 -12.11 15.65 -2.07
C ALA A 202 -11.47 17.04 -2.03
N ASP A 203 -10.66 17.39 -3.02
CA ASP A 203 -10.06 18.72 -3.08
C ASP A 203 -11.11 19.81 -3.33
N ARG A 204 -12.12 19.58 -4.19
CA ARG A 204 -13.24 20.54 -4.34
C ARG A 204 -13.97 20.81 -3.03
N PHE A 205 -14.24 19.79 -2.21
CA PHE A 205 -14.92 19.97 -0.93
C PHE A 205 -14.11 20.80 0.09
N LYS A 206 -12.77 20.78 0.02
CA LYS A 206 -11.92 21.63 0.87
C LYS A 206 -12.06 23.12 0.52
N TYR A 207 -12.29 23.44 -0.75
CA TYR A 207 -12.44 24.82 -1.21
C TYR A 207 -13.86 25.37 -1.12
N THR A 208 -14.89 24.51 -1.09
CA THR A 208 -16.30 24.93 -0.95
C THR A 208 -16.80 24.96 0.49
N GLY A 209 -15.98 24.55 1.47
CA GLY A 209 -16.33 24.43 2.90
C GLY A 209 -16.06 25.66 3.79
N SER A 210 -15.70 26.82 3.22
CA SER A 210 -15.58 28.10 3.96
C SER A 210 -16.60 29.13 3.49
N GLY A 211 -17.86 28.70 3.39
CA GLY A 211 -19.00 29.59 3.25
C GLY A 211 -19.78 29.56 4.54
N ASN A 212 -19.71 30.61 5.35
CA ASN A 212 -20.58 30.82 6.50
C ASN A 212 -22.01 30.47 6.13
N LYS A 213 -22.56 29.39 6.70
CA LYS A 213 -24.01 29.21 6.76
C LYS A 213 -24.55 30.30 7.70
N ARG A 214 -24.80 31.49 7.16
CA ARG A 214 -25.75 32.42 7.78
C ARG A 214 -27.11 31.76 7.64
N THR A 215 -27.58 31.15 8.73
CA THR A 215 -28.99 30.87 8.94
C THR A 215 -29.74 32.18 8.73
N LEU A 216 -30.46 32.28 7.62
CA LEU A 216 -31.47 33.31 7.39
C LEU A 216 -32.66 32.98 8.31
N CYS A 217 -32.57 33.40 9.56
CA CYS A 217 -33.76 33.56 10.39
C CYS A 217 -34.50 34.80 9.89
N ASN A 218 -35.69 34.60 9.33
CA ASN A 218 -36.62 35.67 9.00
C ASN A 218 -36.93 36.50 10.24
N GLY A 219 -36.76 37.82 10.11
CA GLY A 219 -36.93 38.76 11.20
C GLY A 219 -38.40 39.01 11.54
N ILE A 220 -38.66 39.06 12.85
CA ILE A 220 -39.62 39.97 13.47
C ILE A 220 -38.87 40.62 14.64
N LEU A 221 -38.62 41.92 14.56
CA LEU A 221 -38.21 42.81 15.67
C LEU A 221 -39.48 43.50 16.21
N PRO A 222 -39.51 44.10 17.43
CA PRO A 222 -38.37 44.76 18.11
C PRO A 222 -38.31 44.64 19.66
N GLY A 223 -37.16 45.03 20.26
CA GLY A 223 -37.10 45.33 21.70
C GLY A 223 -35.69 45.39 22.34
N SER A 224 -35.19 46.62 22.52
CA SER A 224 -34.31 47.16 23.58
C SER A 224 -32.92 46.56 23.96
N SER A 225 -31.91 47.44 23.83
CA SER A 225 -30.83 47.82 24.79
C SER A 225 -29.71 46.84 25.21
N GLY A 226 -28.44 47.25 24.94
CA GLY A 226 -27.29 47.05 25.86
C GLY A 226 -26.07 46.27 25.32
N PRO A 227 -24.80 46.69 25.55
CA PRO A 227 -23.61 46.26 24.78
C PRO A 227 -22.69 45.22 25.50
N PHE A 228 -21.50 44.96 24.93
CA PHE A 228 -20.35 44.11 25.35
C PHE A 228 -20.30 42.68 24.75
N ALA A 229 -19.18 42.05 24.37
CA ALA A 229 -17.84 42.43 23.91
C ALA A 229 -17.11 41.13 23.48
N ILE A 230 -16.40 41.20 22.33
CA ILE A 230 -15.10 40.57 21.98
C ILE A 230 -14.98 39.02 21.93
N THR A 231 -14.89 38.50 20.70
CA THR A 231 -14.32 37.17 20.38
C THR A 231 -12.88 37.33 19.89
N VAL A 232 -11.95 36.61 20.53
CA VAL A 232 -10.54 36.53 20.15
C VAL A 232 -10.40 35.71 18.86
N GLY A 233 -9.85 36.33 17.81
CA GLY A 233 -9.38 35.63 16.62
C GLY A 233 -7.91 35.25 16.76
N ILE A 234 -7.56 34.00 16.46
CA ILE A 234 -6.19 33.61 16.13
C ILE A 234 -6.22 32.94 14.76
N SER A 235 -5.32 33.44 13.92
CA SER A 235 -5.18 33.16 12.49
C SER A 235 -3.85 32.41 12.24
N ILE A 236 -3.71 31.94 10.99
CA ILE A 236 -2.46 31.54 10.29
C ILE A 236 -2.00 30.10 10.63
N SER A 237 -1.75 29.18 9.68
CA SER A 237 -0.76 29.31 8.60
C SER A 237 -0.96 28.33 7.43
N LEU A 238 -0.78 28.85 6.21
CA LEU A 238 -0.57 28.11 4.96
C LEU A 238 0.90 27.64 4.88
N CYS A 239 1.13 26.41 4.43
CA CYS A 239 2.47 25.97 4.03
C CYS A 239 2.52 25.80 2.51
N VAL A 240 3.32 26.66 1.87
CA VAL A 240 3.69 26.67 0.46
C VAL A 240 4.82 25.67 0.25
N ILE A 241 4.66 24.73 -0.69
CA ILE A 241 5.78 23.89 -1.17
C ILE A 241 6.30 24.53 -2.45
N SER A 242 7.46 25.18 -2.36
CA SER A 242 8.25 25.67 -3.49
C SER A 242 9.03 24.52 -4.12
N ASN A 243 8.84 24.32 -5.43
CA ASN A 243 9.74 23.55 -6.28
C ASN A 243 11.07 24.28 -6.42
N VAL A 244 12.19 23.57 -6.27
CA VAL A 244 13.50 24.03 -6.77
C VAL A 244 13.95 23.04 -7.83
N TYR A 245 13.81 23.45 -9.08
CA TYR A 245 14.65 23.00 -10.19
C TYR A 245 15.84 23.95 -10.26
N SER A 246 17.07 23.42 -10.26
CA SER A 246 18.19 24.12 -10.87
C SER A 246 19.15 23.09 -11.44
N GLY A 247 19.17 23.00 -12.77
CA GLY A 247 20.31 22.48 -13.50
C GLY A 247 21.35 23.59 -13.64
N THR A 248 22.61 23.21 -13.76
CA THR A 248 23.65 24.09 -14.29
C THR A 248 24.48 23.29 -15.28
N LEU A 249 24.38 23.69 -16.54
CA LEU A 249 25.40 23.48 -17.56
C LEU A 249 26.70 24.13 -17.09
N LEU A 250 27.82 23.41 -17.16
CA LEU A 250 29.11 23.83 -17.74
C LEU A 250 29.89 22.57 -18.10
#